data_AF-A0A855VV05-F1
#
_entry.id   AF-A0A855VV05-F1
#
_cell.length_a   1.000
_cell.length_b   1.000
_cell.length_c   1.000
_cell.angle_alpha   90.00
_cell.angle_beta   90.00
_cell.angle_gamma   90.00
#
_symmetry.space_group_name_H-M   'P 1'
#
loop_
_entity.id
_entity.type
_entity.pdbx_description
1 polymer ?
#
loop_
_entity_poly.entity_id
_entity_poly.type
_entity_poly.pdbx_seq_one_letter_code
_entity_poly.pdbx_strand_id
1 'polypeptide(L)' 'MKKWLSLLIPHWETDTVVLQARGDVLHIVCSYEDIDPGEMFDGMCELKTFTWLNWSFPSGEPMNVRSFEPKVEA' A
#
# COMPACT_ATOMS: atom_id res chain seq x y z
N MET A 1 1.00 -20.53 -19.84
CA MET A 1 2.37 -20.25 -19.38
C MET A 1 2.47 -18.76 -19.06
N LYS A 2 3.18 -18.35 -17.98
CA LYS A 2 3.79 -17.01 -17.74
C LYS A 2 3.46 -16.26 -16.42
N LYS A 3 2.47 -16.62 -15.59
CA LYS A 3 2.32 -15.96 -14.26
C LYS A 3 3.51 -16.20 -13.31
N TRP A 4 4.24 -17.30 -13.50
CA TRP A 4 5.43 -17.59 -12.69
C TRP A 4 6.69 -16.94 -13.27
N LEU A 5 6.70 -16.59 -14.56
CA LEU A 5 7.81 -15.85 -15.15
C LEU A 5 7.80 -14.38 -14.72
N SER A 6 6.62 -13.79 -14.49
CA SER A 6 6.54 -12.42 -13.95
C SER A 6 7.14 -12.31 -12.54
N LEU A 7 7.10 -13.40 -11.75
CA LEU A 7 7.75 -13.43 -10.43
C LEU A 7 9.27 -13.27 -10.48
N LEU A 8 9.88 -13.70 -11.59
CA LEU A 8 11.33 -13.63 -11.79
C LEU A 8 11.78 -12.24 -12.25
N ILE A 9 10.87 -11.39 -12.72
CA ILE A 9 11.18 -10.06 -13.21
C ILE A 9 11.00 -9.08 -12.06
N PRO A 10 12.09 -8.48 -11.55
CA PRO A 10 11.96 -7.44 -10.54
C PRO A 10 11.26 -6.22 -11.15
N HIS A 11 10.32 -5.63 -10.42
CA HIS A 11 9.66 -4.41 -10.85
C HIS A 11 9.51 -3.42 -9.70
N TRP A 12 9.36 -2.17 -10.09
CA TRP A 12 9.03 -1.07 -9.20
C TRP A 12 7.56 -0.74 -9.37
N GLU A 13 6.87 -0.56 -8.26
CA GLU A 13 5.47 -0.15 -8.22
C GLU A 13 5.29 0.97 -7.21
N THR A 14 4.21 1.74 -7.37
CA THR A 14 3.81 2.74 -6.40
C THR A 14 2.44 2.32 -5.88
N ASP A 15 2.42 1.84 -4.65
CA ASP A 15 1.21 1.35 -4.01
C ASP A 15 0.61 2.42 -3.11
N THR A 16 -0.72 2.49 -3.07
CA THR A 16 -1.40 3.29 -2.05
C THR A 16 -1.59 2.42 -0.82
N VAL A 17 -1.08 2.86 0.33
CA VAL A 17 -1.21 2.17 1.61
C VAL A 17 -1.96 3.03 2.61
N VAL A 18 -2.67 2.39 3.54
CA VAL A 18 -3.37 3.10 4.61
C VAL A 18 -2.58 3.19 5.88
N LEU A 19 -2.86 4.27 6.60
CA LEU A 19 -2.19 4.69 7.80
C LEU A 19 -3.16 4.69 8.98
N GLN A 20 -2.72 4.13 10.10
CA GLN A 20 -3.42 4.21 11.38
C GLN A 20 -2.52 4.89 12.41
N ALA A 21 -3.07 5.83 13.15
CA ALA A 21 -2.44 6.46 14.28
C ALA A 21 -2.29 5.46 15.43
N ARG A 22 -1.07 5.35 15.96
CA ARG A 22 -0.79 4.72 17.25
C ARG A 22 -0.05 5.73 18.11
N GLY A 23 -0.80 6.43 18.96
CA GLY A 23 -0.29 7.61 19.65
C GLY A 23 -0.07 8.76 18.67
N ASP A 24 1.11 9.39 18.71
CA ASP A 24 1.43 10.55 17.88
C ASP A 24 2.05 10.18 16.51
N VAL A 25 2.09 8.89 16.16
CA VAL A 25 2.74 8.38 14.94
C VAL A 25 1.75 7.62 14.08
N LEU A 26 1.77 7.91 12.77
CA LEU A 26 1.04 7.16 11.76
C LEU A 26 1.84 5.93 11.32
N HIS A 27 1.21 4.76 11.38
CA HIS A 27 1.79 3.49 10.96
C HIS A 27 1.10 2.95 9.73
N ILE A 28 1.89 2.41 8.79
CA ILE A 28 1.37 1.66 7.64
C ILE A 28 0.71 0.37 8.15
N VAL A 29 -0.53 0.13 7.73
CA VAL A 29 -1.31 -1.05 8.12
C VAL A 29 -1.38 -2.07 7.00
N CYS A 30 -1.95 -1.70 5.86
CA CYS A 30 -2.13 -2.56 4.69
C CYS A 30 -2.21 -1.76 3.39
N SER A 31 -2.23 -2.46 2.25
CA SER A 31 -2.53 -1.86 0.95
C SER A 31 -3.97 -1.37 0.90
N TYR A 32 -4.22 -0.26 0.22
CA TYR A 32 -5.57 0.23 -0.04
C TYR A 32 -6.40 -0.77 -0.85
N GLU A 33 -5.75 -1.60 -1.68
CA GLU A 33 -6.43 -2.64 -2.45
C GLU A 33 -7.08 -3.71 -1.56
N ASP A 34 -6.45 -4.01 -0.42
CA ASP A 34 -6.88 -5.07 0.52
C ASP A 34 -7.98 -4.62 1.49
N ILE A 35 -8.39 -3.35 1.44
CA ILE A 35 -9.40 -2.78 2.33
C ILE A 35 -10.80 -3.19 1.91
N ASP A 36 -11.62 -3.61 2.86
CA ASP A 36 -13.04 -3.88 2.62
C ASP A 36 -13.88 -2.59 2.67
N PRO A 37 -14.96 -2.47 1.87
CA PRO A 37 -15.89 -1.36 1.99
C PRO A 37 -16.44 -1.22 3.41
N GLY A 38 -16.43 0.00 3.95
CA GLY A 38 -16.86 0.29 5.32
C GLY A 38 -15.74 0.27 6.37
N GLU A 39 -14.53 -0.19 6.04
CA GLU A 39 -13.38 0.00 6.91
C GLU A 39 -12.91 1.48 6.91
N MET A 40 -12.39 1.92 8.05
CA MET A 40 -11.93 3.29 8.26
C MET A 40 -10.52 3.32 8.82
N PHE A 41 -9.69 4.21 8.25
CA PHE A 41 -8.32 4.46 8.67
C PHE A 41 -8.10 5.97 8.85
N ASP A 42 -6.98 6.35 9.48
CA ASP A 42 -6.69 7.76 9.80
C ASP A 42 -6.09 8.52 8.60
N GLY A 43 -5.38 7.80 7.72
CA GLY A 43 -4.73 8.39 6.55
C GLY A 43 -4.41 7.37 5.47
N MET A 44 -3.84 7.86 4.38
CA MET A 44 -3.20 7.04 3.37
C MET A 44 -1.99 7.76 2.78
N CYS A 45 -1.07 7.00 2.19
CA CYS A 45 0.05 7.55 1.45
C CYS A 45 0.44 6.65 0.29
N GLU A 46 1.19 7.20 -0.65
CA GLU A 46 1.79 6.45 -1.74
C GLU A 46 3.20 6.00 -1.33
N LEU A 47 3.50 4.73 -1.54
CA LEU A 47 4.78 4.14 -1.19
C LEU A 47 5.36 3.46 -2.42
N LYS A 48 6.61 3.82 -2.74
CA LYS A 48 7.33 3.13 -3.80
C LYS A 48 7.85 1.79 -3.28
N THR A 49 7.39 0.71 -3.88
CA THR A 49 7.72 -0.66 -3.52
C THR A 49 8.58 -1.29 -4.60
N PHE A 50 9.61 -2.02 -4.18
CA PHE A 50 10.35 -2.92 -5.05
C PHE A 50 9.84 -4.33 -4.80
N THR A 51 9.29 -4.95 -5.84
CA THR A 51 8.73 -6.31 -5.74
C THR A 51 9.57 -7.27 -6.56
N TRP A 52 10.00 -8.36 -5.92
CA TRP A 52 10.69 -9.46 -6.58
C TRP A 52 10.42 -10.77 -5.85
N LEU A 53 10.13 -11.86 -6.58
CA LEU A 53 9.87 -13.19 -6.01
C LEU A 53 8.80 -13.20 -4.90
N ASN A 54 7.71 -12.43 -5.08
CA ASN A 54 6.65 -12.21 -4.08
C ASN A 54 7.10 -11.51 -2.77
N TRP A 55 8.28 -10.91 -2.74
CA TRP A 55 8.72 -10.09 -1.62
C TRP A 55 8.70 -8.63 -2.05
N SER A 56 7.99 -7.81 -1.27
CA SER A 56 7.86 -6.38 -1.50
C SER A 56 8.64 -5.64 -0.43
N PHE A 57 9.53 -4.77 -0.88
CA PHE A 57 10.38 -3.94 -0.01
C PHE A 57 10.00 -2.47 -0.20
N PRO A 58 9.62 -1.78 0.87
CA PRO A 58 9.38 -0.35 0.79
C PRO A 58 10.70 0.38 0.55
N SER A 59 10.70 1.35 -0.34
CA SER A 59 11.89 2.10 -0.71
C SER A 59 11.61 3.60 -0.74
N GLY A 60 12.32 4.33 0.11
CA GLY A 60 12.22 5.79 0.20
C GLY A 60 11.16 6.24 1.20
N GLU A 61 10.87 7.54 1.14
CA GLU A 61 9.92 8.19 2.04
C GLU A 61 8.48 8.09 1.50
N PRO A 62 7.47 8.04 2.38
CA PRO A 62 6.07 8.14 1.99
C PRO A 62 5.80 9.40 1.19
N MET A 63 5.05 9.27 0.10
CA MET A 63 4.65 10.38 -0.76
C MET A 63 3.14 10.63 -0.59
N ASN A 64 2.70 11.85 -0.90
CA ASN A 64 1.28 12.19 -0.98
C ASN A 64 0.46 11.76 0.25
N VAL A 65 1.01 11.98 1.45
CA VAL A 65 0.31 11.70 2.71
C VAL A 65 -0.97 12.55 2.77
N ARG A 66 -2.11 11.88 2.86
CA ARG A 66 -3.44 12.52 2.84
C ARG A 66 -4.39 11.80 3.79
N SER A 67 -5.52 12.44 4.08
CA SER A 67 -6.61 11.82 4.84
C SER A 67 -7.13 10.59 4.11
N PHE A 68 -7.63 9.61 4.87
CA PHE A 68 -8.21 8.41 4.30
C PHE A 68 -9.51 8.74 3.54
N GLU A 69 -9.66 8.09 2.38
CA GLU A 69 -10.82 8.16 1.50
C GLU A 69 -11.43 6.75 1.51
N PRO A 70 -12.61 6.56 2.12
CA PRO A 70 -13.21 5.24 2.26
C PRO A 70 -13.69 4.70 0.92
N LYS A 71 -13.55 3.38 0.74
CA LYS A 71 -14.24 2.66 -0.32
C LYS A 71 -15.75 2.73 -0.05
N VAL A 72 -16.48 3.37 -0.97
CA VAL A 72 -17.94 3.36 -0.98
C VAL A 72 -18.38 2.15 -1.79
N GLU A 73 -19.31 1.33 -1.27
CA GLU A 73 -19.93 0.27 -2.07
C GLU A 73 -20.60 0.89 -3.30
N ALA A 74 -20.32 0.32 -4.48
CA ALA A 74 -20.88 0.75 -5.76
C ALA A 74 -22.26 0.14 -6.01
#